data_AF-A0A7R9TRT6-F1
#
_entry.id   AF-A0A7R9TRT6-F1
#
_cell.length_a   1.000
_cell.length_b   1.000
_cell.length_c   1.000
_cell.angle_alpha   90.00
_cell.angle_beta   90.00
_cell.angle_gamma   90.00
#
_symmetry.space_group_name_H-M   'P 1'
#
loop_
_entity.id
_entity.type
_entity.pdbx_description
1 polymer ?
#
loop_
_entity_poly.entity_id
_entity_poly.type
_entity_poly.pdbx_seq_one_letter_code
_entity_poly.pdbx_strand_id
1 'polypeptide(L)'
;GSRGFFFFFFFFDVFAFAAAARRRPPARPRALSSLVASMMSSSGGDEIETPPSPSDVDAVRAYVTTGPLFPQLEMRDRDVTETRVAEWIALVAELCDVLGFDAHSMDDAQASRTYRYYLPVYLWTEARILAHVDAYQTPQRSRDPPPPLVVGLSAPQGCGKTTVVSTLVKLLERRGTRAASLSIDDVYLTGAEQDALAAANPTNALLRFRGNAGSHDVGLGVETLRALRDVNGVRGDGGEAR
;
A
#
# COMPACT_ATOMS: atom_id res chain seq x y z
N GLY A 1 7.81 22.57 -33.15
CA GLY A 1 6.86 21.61 -32.57
C GLY A 1 7.61 20.40 -32.08
N SER A 2 8.07 20.42 -30.84
CA SER A 2 8.78 19.32 -30.20
C SER A 2 7.92 18.91 -29.00
N ARG A 3 7.20 17.80 -29.17
CA ARG A 3 6.39 17.18 -28.12
C ARG A 3 7.35 16.73 -27.01
N GLY A 4 7.16 17.28 -25.81
CA GLY A 4 7.88 16.87 -24.61
C GLY A 4 7.59 15.40 -24.31
N PHE A 5 8.63 14.59 -24.30
CA PHE A 5 8.59 13.24 -23.77
C PHE A 5 8.49 13.34 -22.24
N PHE A 6 7.30 13.08 -21.70
CA PHE A 6 7.11 12.85 -20.27
C PHE A 6 7.39 11.37 -19.99
N PHE A 7 8.51 11.08 -19.33
CA PHE A 7 8.78 9.76 -18.76
C PHE A 7 8.09 9.68 -17.38
N PHE A 8 7.17 8.71 -17.23
CA PHE A 8 6.61 8.35 -15.92
C PHE A 8 7.50 7.26 -15.30
N PHE A 9 8.06 7.55 -14.13
CA PHE A 9 8.81 6.58 -13.31
C PHE A 9 7.86 5.90 -12.32
N PHE A 10 7.62 4.60 -12.50
CA PHE A 10 6.85 3.78 -11.55
C PHE A 10 7.81 3.09 -10.58
N PHE A 11 7.81 3.50 -9.32
CA PHE A 11 8.40 2.72 -8.23
C PHE A 11 7.32 1.80 -7.66
N PHE A 12 7.63 0.53 -7.43
CA PHE A 12 6.73 -0.46 -6.83
C PHE A 12 7.26 -0.85 -5.45
N ASP A 13 6.46 -0.66 -4.41
CA ASP A 13 6.61 -1.41 -3.17
C ASP A 13 5.66 -2.60 -3.24
N VAL A 14 6.14 -3.80 -2.90
CA VAL A 14 5.34 -5.02 -2.85
C VAL A 14 5.23 -5.48 -1.40
N PHE A 15 4.02 -5.70 -0.94
CA PHE A 15 3.72 -6.22 0.39
C PHE A 15 3.30 -7.67 0.29
N ALA A 16 3.72 -8.51 1.22
CA ALA A 16 3.22 -9.86 1.38
C ALA A 16 2.65 -10.06 2.78
N PHE A 17 1.42 -10.61 2.87
CA PHE A 17 0.75 -10.88 4.14
C PHE A 17 0.62 -12.38 4.40
N ALA A 18 1.14 -12.89 5.51
CA ALA A 18 0.83 -14.23 5.95
C ALA A 18 -0.33 -14.18 6.95
N ALA A 19 -1.51 -14.56 6.46
CA ALA A 19 -2.76 -14.41 7.19
C ALA A 19 -2.84 -15.26 8.47
N ALA A 20 -3.26 -14.61 9.56
CA ALA A 20 -3.95 -15.25 10.68
C ALA A 20 -5.22 -14.42 10.94
N ALA A 21 -6.37 -14.90 10.47
CA ALA A 21 -7.60 -14.13 10.57
C ALA A 21 -8.38 -14.42 11.86
N ARG A 22 -8.85 -13.35 12.51
CA ARG A 22 -10.11 -13.32 13.26
C ARG A 22 -10.78 -11.95 13.08
N ARG A 23 -11.59 -11.78 12.02
CA ARG A 23 -12.77 -10.87 11.90
C ARG A 23 -13.33 -10.95 10.47
N ARG A 24 -14.59 -10.49 10.28
CA ARG A 24 -15.36 -10.61 9.03
C ARG A 24 -15.16 -9.36 8.14
N PRO A 25 -14.88 -9.48 6.83
CA PRO A 25 -14.70 -8.34 5.94
C PRO A 25 -16.00 -7.56 5.65
N PRO A 26 -15.95 -6.24 5.39
CA PRO A 26 -16.96 -5.54 4.58
C PRO A 26 -16.89 -5.98 3.09
N ALA A 27 -17.69 -5.37 2.20
CA ALA A 27 -17.76 -5.71 0.76
C ALA A 27 -16.37 -5.80 0.08
N ARG A 28 -16.25 -6.34 -1.15
CA ARG A 28 -14.97 -6.56 -1.87
C ARG A 28 -14.51 -5.32 -2.68
N PRO A 29 -13.63 -4.43 -2.17
CA PRO A 29 -13.10 -3.34 -2.98
C PRO A 29 -12.20 -3.77 -4.15
N ARG A 30 -12.13 -2.91 -5.18
CA ARG A 30 -11.30 -3.05 -6.38
C ARG A 30 -9.80 -2.89 -6.12
N ALA A 31 -8.97 -3.22 -7.11
CA ALA A 31 -7.51 -3.01 -7.08
C ALA A 31 -7.15 -1.51 -6.98
N LEU A 32 -6.18 -1.15 -6.14
CA LEU A 32 -5.66 0.23 -5.99
C LEU A 32 -4.74 0.67 -7.14
N SER A 33 -5.12 0.40 -8.40
CA SER A 33 -4.28 0.76 -9.55
C SER A 33 -4.21 2.28 -9.81
N SER A 34 -4.95 3.12 -9.08
CA SER A 34 -5.03 4.58 -9.29
C SER A 34 -4.85 5.45 -8.03
N LEU A 35 -4.42 4.88 -6.89
CA LEU A 35 -4.27 5.62 -5.61
C LEU A 35 -3.40 6.88 -5.74
N VAL A 36 -2.44 6.80 -6.66
CA VAL A 36 -1.35 7.75 -6.88
C VAL A 36 -1.77 9.00 -7.63
N ALA A 37 -2.62 8.86 -8.66
CA ALA A 37 -3.06 10.00 -9.44
C ALA A 37 -3.84 10.97 -8.54
N SER A 38 -4.66 10.43 -7.64
CA SER A 38 -5.42 11.22 -6.66
C SER A 38 -4.52 11.87 -5.59
N MET A 39 -3.45 11.22 -5.15
CA MET A 39 -2.44 11.82 -4.26
C MET A 39 -1.66 12.98 -4.90
N MET A 40 -1.45 12.92 -6.22
CA MET A 40 -0.65 13.89 -6.98
C MET A 40 -1.47 15.09 -7.48
N SER A 41 -2.77 14.91 -7.71
CA SER A 41 -3.68 15.97 -8.18
C SER A 41 -4.04 17.02 -7.13
N SER A 42 -3.64 16.87 -5.86
CA SER A 42 -3.94 17.84 -4.79
C SER A 42 -3.02 19.07 -4.79
N SER A 43 -2.55 19.51 -5.96
CA SER A 43 -1.87 20.80 -6.17
C SER A 43 -2.78 21.86 -6.81
N GLY A 44 -4.08 21.56 -6.95
CA GLY A 44 -5.15 22.53 -7.27
C GLY A 44 -6.17 22.57 -6.15
N GLY A 45 -6.55 23.77 -5.71
CA GLY A 45 -7.28 24.02 -4.48
C GLY A 45 -8.64 23.33 -4.37
N ASP A 46 -8.80 22.53 -3.33
CA ASP A 46 -10.06 22.34 -2.62
C ASP A 46 -9.89 23.02 -1.26
N GLU A 47 -10.94 23.71 -0.80
CA GLU A 47 -10.97 24.42 0.49
C GLU A 47 -10.42 23.51 1.60
N ILE A 48 -9.43 24.02 2.33
CA ILE A 48 -8.82 23.34 3.48
C ILE A 48 -9.90 23.27 4.56
N GLU A 49 -10.65 22.16 4.59
CA GLU A 49 -11.39 21.77 5.79
C GLU A 49 -10.38 21.65 6.94
N THR A 50 -10.62 22.40 8.00
CA THR A 50 -9.81 22.36 9.22
C THR A 50 -9.72 20.93 9.76
N PRO A 51 -8.57 20.51 10.31
CA PRO A 51 -8.41 19.20 10.93
C PRO A 51 -9.56 18.90 11.90
N PRO A 52 -10.24 17.74 11.76
CA PRO A 52 -11.35 17.41 12.63
C PRO A 52 -10.84 17.08 14.04
N SER A 53 -11.59 17.49 15.06
CA SER A 53 -11.35 17.00 16.42
C SER A 53 -11.69 15.50 16.50
N PRO A 54 -10.83 14.65 17.10
CA PRO A 54 -11.14 13.23 17.30
C PRO A 54 -12.41 12.98 18.15
N SER A 55 -12.86 13.96 18.92
CA SER A 55 -14.10 13.87 19.71
C SER A 55 -15.36 14.18 18.90
N ASP A 56 -15.23 14.78 17.73
CA ASP A 56 -16.34 15.16 16.86
C ASP A 56 -16.50 14.10 15.75
N VAL A 57 -17.36 13.12 16.02
CA VAL A 57 -17.60 11.97 15.13
C VAL A 57 -18.14 12.41 13.77
N ASP A 58 -18.99 13.44 13.73
CA ASP A 58 -19.57 13.91 12.47
C ASP A 58 -18.55 14.68 11.63
N ALA A 59 -17.72 15.51 12.26
CA ALA A 59 -16.60 16.18 11.58
C ALA A 59 -15.59 15.17 11.03
N VAL A 60 -15.22 14.14 11.81
CA VAL A 60 -14.32 13.07 11.32
C VAL A 60 -14.98 12.31 10.16
N ARG A 61 -16.27 11.99 10.26
CA ARG A 61 -17.00 11.33 9.17
C ARG A 61 -16.93 12.16 7.89
N ALA A 62 -17.27 13.45 7.96
CA ALA A 62 -17.23 14.34 6.81
C ALA A 62 -15.82 14.39 6.21
N TYR A 63 -14.80 14.67 7.03
CA TYR A 63 -13.42 14.83 6.60
C TYR A 63 -12.83 13.58 5.90
N VAL A 64 -13.16 12.38 6.40
CA VAL A 64 -12.71 11.12 5.80
C VAL A 64 -13.49 10.82 4.51
N THR A 65 -14.81 11.01 4.52
CA THR A 65 -15.69 10.65 3.39
C THR A 65 -15.54 11.57 2.18
N THR A 66 -15.14 12.82 2.38
CA THR A 66 -14.76 13.75 1.31
C THR A 66 -13.32 13.54 0.82
N GLY A 67 -12.59 12.60 1.42
CA GLY A 67 -11.20 12.28 1.07
C GLY A 67 -11.02 11.71 -0.34
N PRO A 68 -9.90 12.01 -1.02
CA PRO A 68 -9.65 11.58 -2.40
C PRO A 68 -9.60 10.05 -2.55
N LEU A 69 -9.24 9.32 -1.49
CA LEU A 69 -9.16 7.86 -1.50
C LEU A 69 -10.42 7.16 -1.00
N PHE A 70 -11.36 7.90 -0.41
CA PHE A 70 -12.58 7.30 0.14
C PHE A 70 -13.41 6.53 -0.91
N PRO A 71 -13.57 7.03 -2.16
CA PRO A 71 -14.30 6.29 -3.19
C PRO A 71 -13.75 4.89 -3.49
N GLN A 72 -12.44 4.66 -3.26
CA GLN A 72 -11.78 3.36 -3.50
C GLN A 72 -12.15 2.31 -2.44
N LEU A 73 -12.72 2.72 -1.31
CA LEU A 73 -13.21 1.80 -0.28
C LEU A 73 -14.53 1.15 -0.67
N GLU A 74 -15.24 1.72 -1.65
CA GLU A 74 -16.57 1.27 -2.10
C GLU A 74 -17.58 1.12 -0.94
N MET A 75 -17.38 1.89 0.12
CA MET A 75 -18.31 2.00 1.24
C MET A 75 -19.49 2.86 0.82
N ARG A 76 -20.70 2.39 1.08
CA ARG A 76 -21.93 3.18 0.90
C ARG A 76 -22.19 3.95 2.18
N ASP A 77 -23.01 4.99 2.13
CA ASP A 77 -23.36 5.79 3.31
C ASP A 77 -23.89 4.94 4.47
N ARG A 78 -24.69 3.91 4.17
CA ARG A 78 -25.19 2.95 5.16
C ARG A 78 -24.10 2.13 5.88
N ASP A 79 -22.91 2.01 5.28
CA ASP A 79 -21.78 1.28 5.85
C ASP A 79 -20.95 2.20 6.79
N VAL A 80 -21.15 3.53 6.73
CA VAL A 80 -20.44 4.56 7.52
C VAL A 80 -21.23 4.93 8.78
N THR A 81 -21.42 3.94 9.66
CA THR A 81 -22.11 4.13 10.95
C THR A 81 -21.26 4.92 11.96
N GLU A 82 -21.86 5.48 13.00
CA GLU A 82 -21.12 6.09 14.13
C GLU A 82 -20.09 5.14 14.74
N THR A 83 -20.45 3.87 14.95
CA THR A 83 -19.52 2.85 15.45
C THR A 83 -18.32 2.68 14.52
N ARG A 84 -18.54 2.69 13.20
CA ARG A 84 -17.46 2.59 12.23
C ARG A 84 -16.53 3.80 12.27
N VAL A 85 -17.08 5.00 12.43
CA VAL A 85 -16.27 6.22 12.54
C VAL A 85 -15.48 6.22 13.85
N ALA A 86 -16.05 5.72 14.94
CA ALA A 86 -15.31 5.51 16.19
C ALA A 86 -14.14 4.52 16.02
N GLU A 87 -14.30 3.45 15.23
CA GLU A 87 -13.18 2.57 14.85
C GLU A 87 -12.10 3.31 14.05
N TRP A 88 -12.49 4.22 13.14
CA TRP A 88 -11.54 5.05 12.39
C TRP A 88 -10.76 5.98 13.30
N ILE A 89 -11.41 6.62 14.27
CA ILE A 89 -10.75 7.49 15.26
C ILE A 89 -9.72 6.70 16.07
N ALA A 90 -10.08 5.50 16.55
CA ALA A 90 -9.15 4.64 17.27
C ALA A 90 -7.95 4.23 16.40
N LEU A 91 -8.20 3.88 15.15
CA LEU A 91 -7.14 3.53 14.19
C LEU A 91 -6.25 4.73 13.85
N VAL A 92 -6.80 5.94 13.77
CA VAL A 92 -6.04 7.18 13.58
C VAL A 92 -5.14 7.46 14.78
N ALA A 93 -5.61 7.24 16.00
CA ALA A 93 -4.74 7.33 17.18
C ALA A 93 -3.57 6.34 17.12
N GLU A 94 -3.80 5.11 16.64
CA GLU A 94 -2.73 4.13 16.42
C GLU A 94 -1.77 4.56 15.29
N LEU A 95 -2.28 5.15 14.21
CA LEU A 95 -1.46 5.73 13.14
C LEU A 95 -0.58 6.86 13.68
N CYS A 96 -1.15 7.78 14.45
CA CYS A 96 -0.43 8.89 15.06
C CYS A 96 0.69 8.39 15.98
N ASP A 97 0.43 7.37 16.80
CA ASP A 97 1.45 6.73 17.65
C ASP A 97 2.62 6.16 16.83
N VAL A 98 2.33 5.46 15.71
CA VAL A 98 3.37 4.92 14.82
C VAL A 98 4.16 6.04 14.11
N LEU A 99 3.50 7.15 13.78
CA LEU A 99 4.09 8.29 13.05
C LEU A 99 4.76 9.32 13.97
N GLY A 100 4.55 9.23 15.28
CA GLY A 100 5.01 10.24 16.25
C GLY A 100 4.22 11.55 16.18
N PHE A 101 2.95 11.51 15.79
CA PHE A 101 2.06 12.68 15.77
C PHE A 101 1.20 12.73 17.03
N ASP A 102 0.79 13.94 17.43
CA ASP A 102 -0.25 14.12 18.45
C ASP A 102 -1.63 14.07 17.78
N ALA A 103 -2.41 13.03 18.08
CA ALA A 103 -3.75 12.83 17.50
C ALA A 103 -4.73 13.98 17.82
N HIS A 104 -4.50 14.76 18.87
CA HIS A 104 -5.35 15.88 19.27
C HIS A 104 -4.86 17.24 18.76
N SER A 105 -3.66 17.30 18.16
CA SER A 105 -3.03 18.56 17.73
C SER A 105 -2.25 18.38 16.42
N MET A 106 -2.89 17.81 15.41
CA MET A 106 -2.31 17.72 14.06
C MET A 106 -2.42 19.05 13.31
N ASP A 107 -1.35 19.42 12.60
CA ASP A 107 -1.44 20.42 11.53
C ASP A 107 -2.21 19.89 10.31
N ASP A 108 -2.52 20.77 9.36
CA ASP A 108 -3.29 20.42 8.16
C ASP A 108 -2.65 19.28 7.34
N ALA A 109 -1.31 19.27 7.25
CA ALA A 109 -0.59 18.28 6.48
C ALA A 109 -0.60 16.91 7.18
N GLN A 110 -0.43 16.88 8.50
CA GLN A 110 -0.52 15.68 9.33
C GLN A 110 -1.94 15.11 9.31
N ALA A 111 -2.96 15.94 9.49
CA ALA A 111 -4.35 15.52 9.46
C ALA A 111 -4.76 14.96 8.09
N SER A 112 -4.39 15.67 7.02
CA SER A 112 -4.65 15.22 5.64
C SER A 112 -3.97 13.88 5.36
N ARG A 113 -2.67 13.73 5.67
CA ARG A 113 -1.94 12.46 5.51
C ARG A 113 -2.59 11.32 6.30
N THR A 114 -2.99 11.57 7.54
CA THR A 114 -3.47 10.52 8.43
C THR A 114 -4.90 10.09 8.10
N TYR A 115 -5.84 11.04 8.05
CA TYR A 115 -7.27 10.75 7.82
C TYR A 115 -7.62 10.49 6.36
N ARG A 116 -7.02 11.24 5.41
CA ARG A 116 -7.45 11.22 4.00
C ARG A 116 -6.59 10.32 3.11
N TYR A 117 -5.41 9.90 3.59
CA TYR A 117 -4.50 9.01 2.85
C TYR A 117 -4.21 7.70 3.59
N TYR A 118 -3.62 7.73 4.77
CA TYR A 118 -3.15 6.51 5.46
C TYR A 118 -4.30 5.64 5.98
N LEU A 119 -5.31 6.25 6.60
CA LEU A 119 -6.49 5.55 7.10
C LEU A 119 -7.22 4.80 5.95
N PRO A 120 -7.58 5.43 4.82
CA PRO A 120 -8.19 4.70 3.70
C PRO A 120 -7.30 3.58 3.14
N VAL A 121 -5.98 3.78 3.04
CA VAL A 121 -5.07 2.72 2.58
C VAL A 121 -5.09 1.51 3.52
N TYR A 122 -5.09 1.75 4.84
CA TYR A 122 -5.22 0.67 5.81
C TYR A 122 -6.57 -0.05 5.68
N LEU A 123 -7.68 0.69 5.66
CA LEU A 123 -9.03 0.11 5.56
C LEU A 123 -9.19 -0.73 4.29
N TRP A 124 -8.67 -0.24 3.16
CA TRP A 124 -8.67 -0.99 1.91
C TRP A 124 -7.85 -2.28 2.01
N THR A 125 -6.65 -2.19 2.59
CA THR A 125 -5.74 -3.33 2.73
C THR A 125 -6.35 -4.39 3.63
N GLU A 126 -6.92 -4.00 4.77
CA GLU A 126 -7.61 -4.89 5.68
C GLU A 126 -8.78 -5.59 4.97
N ALA A 127 -9.59 -4.86 4.21
CA ALA A 127 -10.67 -5.45 3.42
C ALA A 127 -10.15 -6.45 2.36
N ARG A 128 -8.96 -6.25 1.78
CA ARG A 128 -8.33 -7.25 0.88
C ARG A 128 -7.85 -8.48 1.62
N ILE A 129 -7.16 -8.31 2.74
CA ILE A 129 -6.67 -9.43 3.56
C ILE A 129 -7.84 -10.31 3.98
N LEU A 130 -8.89 -9.69 4.51
CA LEU A 130 -10.07 -10.42 4.98
C LEU A 130 -10.80 -11.14 3.83
N ALA A 131 -10.97 -10.51 2.67
CA ALA A 131 -11.57 -11.15 1.50
C ALA A 131 -10.71 -12.30 0.94
N HIS A 132 -9.38 -12.15 0.97
CA HIS A 132 -8.44 -13.19 0.56
C HIS A 132 -8.55 -14.39 1.49
N VAL A 133 -8.59 -14.19 2.80
CA VAL A 133 -8.74 -15.30 3.75
C VAL A 133 -10.07 -16.02 3.57
N ASP A 134 -11.18 -15.29 3.45
CA ASP A 134 -12.52 -15.86 3.24
C ASP A 134 -12.58 -16.76 1.99
N ALA A 135 -11.93 -16.34 0.89
CA ALA A 135 -11.86 -17.13 -0.34
C ALA A 135 -11.17 -18.49 -0.18
N TYR A 136 -10.30 -18.65 0.84
CA TYR A 136 -9.59 -19.90 1.13
C TYR A 136 -10.23 -20.73 2.24
N GLN A 137 -11.28 -20.23 2.90
CA GLN A 137 -12.02 -20.95 3.94
C GLN A 137 -13.19 -21.80 3.39
N THR A 138 -13.19 -22.11 2.09
CA THR A 138 -14.27 -22.89 1.47
C THR A 138 -14.20 -24.37 1.86
N PRO A 139 -15.36 -25.05 2.07
CA PRO A 139 -15.39 -26.45 2.48
C PRO A 139 -14.66 -27.42 1.53
N GLN A 140 -14.50 -27.04 0.26
CA GLN A 140 -13.83 -27.82 -0.77
C GLN A 140 -12.30 -27.64 -0.83
N ARG A 141 -11.71 -26.65 -0.13
CA ARG A 141 -10.24 -26.49 -0.07
C ARG A 141 -9.66 -27.20 1.14
N SER A 142 -8.47 -27.79 0.95
CA SER A 142 -7.68 -28.44 1.99
C SER A 142 -7.44 -27.48 3.17
N ARG A 143 -7.16 -28.05 4.37
CA ARG A 143 -6.81 -27.32 5.61
C ARG A 143 -5.53 -26.46 5.50
N ASP A 144 -4.98 -26.29 4.30
CA ASP A 144 -3.72 -25.59 4.09
C ASP A 144 -3.94 -24.08 4.23
N PRO A 145 -3.01 -23.37 4.90
CA PRO A 145 -3.10 -21.92 5.06
C PRO A 145 -3.07 -21.24 3.69
N PRO A 146 -3.81 -20.14 3.46
CA PRO A 146 -3.74 -19.43 2.19
C PRO A 146 -2.31 -18.99 1.87
N PRO A 147 -1.89 -18.98 0.59
CA PRO A 147 -0.64 -18.34 0.21
C PRO A 147 -0.71 -16.85 0.58
N PRO A 148 0.42 -16.18 0.80
CA PRO A 148 0.40 -14.78 1.17
C PRO A 148 -0.32 -13.91 0.15
N LEU A 149 -1.10 -12.95 0.64
CA LEU A 149 -1.67 -11.93 -0.23
C LEU A 149 -0.56 -10.95 -0.59
N VAL A 150 -0.35 -10.74 -1.89
CA VAL A 150 0.61 -9.77 -2.41
C VAL A 150 -0.12 -8.50 -2.82
N VAL A 151 0.27 -7.34 -2.26
CA VAL A 151 -0.27 -6.03 -2.61
C VAL A 151 0.85 -5.17 -3.19
N GLY A 152 0.68 -4.67 -4.41
CA GLY A 152 1.59 -3.70 -5.01
C GLY A 152 1.12 -2.28 -4.72
N LEU A 153 2.03 -1.42 -4.27
CA LEU A 153 1.82 0.01 -4.09
C LEU A 153 2.82 0.75 -4.95
N SER A 154 2.33 1.37 -6.02
CA SER A 154 3.16 2.24 -6.85
C SER A 154 2.97 3.68 -6.43
N ALA A 155 3.97 4.54 -6.62
CA ALA A 155 3.84 6.01 -6.60
C ALA A 155 5.17 6.70 -6.97
N PRO A 156 5.18 7.98 -7.38
CA PRO A 156 6.38 8.74 -7.69
C PRO A 156 7.40 8.75 -6.56
N GLN A 157 8.65 9.04 -6.89
CA GLN A 157 9.68 9.21 -5.87
C GLN A 157 9.35 10.38 -4.95
N GLY A 158 9.68 10.26 -3.66
CA GLY A 158 9.48 11.33 -2.69
C GLY A 158 8.05 11.52 -2.16
N CYS A 159 7.06 10.73 -2.60
CA CYS A 159 5.68 10.85 -2.11
C CYS A 159 5.42 10.15 -0.76
N GLY A 160 6.46 9.61 -0.10
CA GLY A 160 6.33 8.99 1.23
C GLY A 160 5.84 7.54 1.23
N LYS A 161 6.03 6.78 0.12
CA LYS A 161 5.66 5.35 0.06
C LYS A 161 6.21 4.55 1.23
N THR A 162 7.51 4.65 1.49
CA THR A 162 8.17 3.93 2.60
C THR A 162 7.50 4.22 3.95
N THR A 163 7.03 5.45 4.16
CA THR A 163 6.31 5.83 5.38
C THR A 163 4.96 5.14 5.47
N VAL A 164 4.12 5.19 4.42
CA VAL A 164 2.81 4.51 4.46
C VAL A 164 2.96 2.99 4.52
N VAL A 165 3.95 2.42 3.82
CA VAL A 165 4.29 1.00 3.81
C VAL A 165 4.69 0.52 5.21
N SER A 166 5.70 1.16 5.81
CA SER A 166 6.19 0.78 7.14
C SER A 166 5.12 0.95 8.22
N THR A 167 4.29 1.99 8.11
CA THR A 167 3.17 2.24 9.03
C THR A 167 2.11 1.14 8.91
N LEU A 168 1.74 0.76 7.68
CA LEU A 168 0.77 -0.30 7.41
C LEU A 168 1.27 -1.65 7.95
N VAL A 169 2.53 -2.01 7.72
CA VAL A 169 3.15 -3.23 8.25
C VAL A 169 3.04 -3.26 9.77
N LYS A 170 3.48 -2.19 10.46
CA LYS A 170 3.43 -2.10 11.93
C LYS A 170 2.00 -2.23 12.47
N LEU A 171 1.02 -1.59 11.84
CA LEU A 171 -0.38 -1.70 12.26
C LEU A 171 -0.91 -3.12 12.10
N LEU A 172 -0.61 -3.78 10.99
CA LEU A 172 -1.03 -5.17 10.75
C LEU A 172 -0.38 -6.13 11.74
N GLU A 173 0.90 -5.91 12.08
CA GLU A 173 1.62 -6.66 13.11
C GLU A 173 0.96 -6.49 14.49
N ARG A 174 0.55 -5.27 14.86
CA ARG A 174 -0.22 -5.00 16.10
C ARG A 174 -1.55 -5.77 16.14
N ARG A 175 -2.13 -6.07 14.97
CA ARG A 175 -3.33 -6.91 14.83
C ARG A 175 -3.04 -8.40 14.72
N GLY A 176 -1.79 -8.82 14.91
CA GLY A 176 -1.36 -10.22 14.83
C GLY A 176 -1.26 -10.77 13.41
N THR A 177 -1.27 -9.91 12.39
CA THR A 177 -1.05 -10.30 11.00
C THR A 177 0.43 -10.20 10.67
N ARG A 178 1.03 -11.30 10.19
CA ARG A 178 2.41 -11.28 9.72
C ARG A 178 2.47 -10.53 8.38
N ALA A 179 3.26 -9.47 8.30
CA ALA A 179 3.41 -8.67 7.11
C ALA A 179 4.90 -8.46 6.81
N ALA A 180 5.24 -8.40 5.52
CA ALA A 180 6.57 -8.01 5.06
C ALA A 180 6.43 -7.03 3.90
N SER A 181 7.37 -6.09 3.80
CA SER A 181 7.51 -5.18 2.68
C SER A 181 8.79 -5.48 1.92
N LEU A 182 8.73 -5.41 0.59
CA LEU A 182 9.84 -5.48 -0.33
C LEU A 182 9.79 -4.25 -1.24
N SER A 183 10.84 -3.45 -1.25
CA SER A 183 10.97 -2.36 -2.21
C SER A 183 11.64 -2.86 -3.48
N ILE A 184 11.24 -2.31 -4.63
CA ILE A 184 12.00 -2.53 -5.88
C ILE A 184 13.44 -2.03 -5.76
N ASP A 185 13.69 -1.03 -4.92
CA ASP A 185 15.04 -0.51 -4.68
C ASP A 185 15.92 -1.53 -3.93
N ASP A 186 15.33 -2.53 -3.26
CA ASP A 186 16.08 -3.61 -2.58
C ASP A 186 16.72 -4.58 -3.59
N VAL A 187 16.26 -4.59 -4.84
CA VAL A 187 16.76 -5.46 -5.92
C VAL A 187 17.53 -4.68 -6.98
N TYR A 188 18.14 -3.54 -6.62
CA TYR A 188 19.13 -2.92 -7.51
C TYR A 188 20.31 -3.87 -7.78
N LEU A 189 20.86 -3.78 -8.99
CA LEU A 189 22.17 -4.35 -9.28
C LEU A 189 23.20 -3.88 -8.25
N THR A 190 24.15 -4.75 -7.91
CA THR A 190 25.29 -4.38 -7.09
C THR A 190 26.08 -3.24 -7.74
N GLY A 191 26.91 -2.54 -6.98
CA GLY A 191 27.73 -1.44 -7.54
C GLY A 191 28.58 -1.90 -8.73
N ALA A 192 29.20 -3.08 -8.61
CA ALA A 192 30.02 -3.66 -9.68
C ALA A 192 29.22 -4.02 -10.93
N GLU A 193 28.02 -4.59 -10.77
CA GLU A 193 27.13 -4.91 -11.89
C GLU A 193 26.58 -3.64 -12.57
N GLN A 194 26.29 -2.60 -11.79
CA GLN A 194 25.87 -1.30 -12.32
C GLN A 194 26.99 -0.63 -13.13
N ASP A 195 28.23 -0.69 -12.65
CA ASP A 195 29.40 -0.17 -13.38
C ASP A 195 29.63 -0.97 -14.68
N ALA A 196 29.49 -2.29 -14.63
CA ALA A 196 29.59 -3.15 -15.80
C ALA A 196 28.48 -2.86 -16.82
N LEU A 197 27.23 -2.66 -16.36
CA LEU A 197 26.09 -2.28 -17.20
C LEU A 197 26.33 -0.94 -17.92
N ALA A 198 26.85 0.05 -17.18
CA ALA A 198 27.17 1.36 -17.74
C ALA A 198 28.30 1.27 -18.78
N ALA A 199 29.36 0.50 -18.49
CA ALA A 199 30.49 0.28 -19.39
C ALA A 199 30.10 -0.46 -20.68
N ALA A 200 29.18 -1.42 -20.58
CA ALA A 200 28.64 -2.15 -21.74
C ALA A 200 27.74 -1.27 -22.64
N ASN A 201 27.19 -0.18 -22.10
CA ASN A 201 26.24 0.69 -22.80
C ASN A 201 26.68 2.17 -22.77
N PRO A 202 27.87 2.53 -23.27
CA PRO A 202 28.50 3.83 -23.05
C PRO A 202 27.74 5.00 -23.69
N THR A 203 26.91 4.75 -24.70
CA THR A 203 26.08 5.77 -25.37
C THR A 203 24.70 5.92 -24.74
N ASN A 204 24.29 5.01 -23.84
CA ASN A 204 22.98 5.05 -23.20
C ASN A 204 23.07 5.71 -21.82
N ALA A 205 22.85 7.01 -21.78
CA ALA A 205 22.89 7.78 -20.54
C ALA A 205 21.90 7.29 -19.46
N LEU A 206 20.81 6.61 -19.84
CA LEU A 206 19.82 6.09 -18.89
C LEU A 206 20.36 4.90 -18.07
N LEU A 207 21.29 4.12 -18.62
CA LEU A 207 21.85 2.96 -17.92
C LEU A 207 23.08 3.29 -17.08
N ARG A 208 23.50 4.57 -17.07
CA ARG A 208 24.67 5.02 -16.32
C ARG A 208 24.46 5.01 -14.80
N PHE A 209 23.22 5.22 -14.36
CA PHE A 209 22.87 5.34 -12.95
C PHE A 209 21.69 4.44 -12.61
N ARG A 210 21.56 4.11 -11.32
CA ARG A 210 20.41 3.39 -10.77
C ARG A 210 19.11 4.17 -10.99
N GLY A 211 18.01 3.44 -11.11
CA GLY A 211 16.64 3.96 -11.15
C GLY A 211 15.90 3.67 -12.45
N ASN A 212 16.62 3.60 -13.58
CA ASN A 212 16.01 3.29 -14.86
C ASN A 212 15.79 1.78 -15.05
N ALA A 213 14.87 1.42 -15.95
CA ALA A 213 14.67 0.04 -16.35
C ALA A 213 16.00 -0.58 -16.83
N GLY A 214 16.31 -1.78 -16.34
CA GLY A 214 17.59 -2.45 -16.58
C GLY A 214 18.63 -2.30 -15.45
N SER A 215 18.43 -1.38 -14.51
CA SER A 215 19.33 -1.21 -13.34
C SER A 215 19.04 -2.14 -12.15
N HIS A 216 18.11 -3.09 -12.30
CA HIS A 216 17.67 -3.99 -11.24
C HIS A 216 18.00 -5.44 -11.59
N ASP A 217 18.31 -6.24 -10.57
CA ASP A 217 18.35 -7.69 -10.66
C ASP A 217 16.91 -8.24 -10.65
N VAL A 218 16.33 -8.36 -11.84
CA VAL A 218 14.99 -8.90 -12.04
C VAL A 218 14.91 -10.37 -11.62
N GLY A 219 16.01 -11.13 -11.74
CA GLY A 219 16.08 -12.53 -11.32
C GLY A 219 15.86 -12.64 -9.82
N LEU A 220 16.65 -11.91 -9.04
CA LEU A 220 16.52 -11.84 -7.58
C LEU A 220 15.10 -11.41 -7.15
N GLY A 221 14.53 -10.40 -7.80
CA GLY A 221 13.16 -9.94 -7.51
C GLY A 221 12.10 -11.03 -7.74
N VAL A 222 12.17 -11.73 -8.87
CA VAL A 222 11.23 -12.82 -9.20
C VAL A 222 11.40 -14.00 -8.24
N GLU A 223 12.63 -14.40 -7.93
CA GLU A 223 12.92 -15.48 -6.98
C GLU A 223 12.41 -15.16 -5.58
N THR A 224 12.63 -13.92 -5.12
CA THR A 224 12.15 -13.44 -3.81
C THR A 224 10.62 -13.49 -3.73
N LEU A 225 9.92 -12.98 -4.76
CA LEU A 225 8.46 -13.02 -4.81
C LEU A 225 7.91 -14.45 -4.86
N ARG A 226 8.57 -15.36 -5.59
CA ARG A 226 8.21 -16.79 -5.62
C ARG A 226 8.40 -17.43 -4.24
N ALA A 227 9.53 -17.18 -3.59
CA ALA A 227 9.79 -17.69 -2.24
C ALA A 227 8.76 -17.16 -1.22
N LEU A 228 8.41 -15.88 -1.29
CA LEU A 228 7.37 -15.28 -0.45
C LEU A 228 5.99 -15.91 -0.71
N ARG A 229 5.61 -16.11 -1.97
CA ARG A 229 4.33 -16.76 -2.33
C ARG A 229 4.22 -18.16 -1.72
N ASP A 230 5.33 -18.91 -1.70
CA ASP A 230 5.34 -20.31 -1.31
C ASP A 230 5.65 -20.52 0.19
N VAL A 231 5.86 -19.44 0.97
CA VAL A 231 6.29 -19.48 2.38
C VAL A 231 5.33 -20.25 3.32
N ASN A 232 4.05 -20.32 2.95
CA ASN A 232 3.03 -21.03 3.72
C ASN A 232 2.88 -22.50 3.28
N GLY A 233 3.74 -23.00 2.39
CA GLY A 233 3.72 -24.39 1.91
C GLY A 233 2.66 -24.70 0.85
N VAL A 234 1.84 -23.71 0.46
CA VAL A 234 0.88 -23.84 -0.65
C VAL A 234 1.61 -23.58 -1.96
N ARG A 235 1.87 -24.63 -2.72
CA ARG A 235 2.27 -24.50 -4.12
C ARG A 235 1.09 -23.87 -4.86
N GLY A 236 1.28 -22.66 -5.39
CA GLY A 236 0.27 -22.01 -6.22
C GLY A 236 -0.19 -22.96 -7.32
N ASP A 237 -1.47 -23.25 -7.36
CA ASP A 237 -2.07 -24.09 -8.39
C ASP A 237 -2.03 -23.30 -9.72
N GLY A 238 -0.94 -23.51 -10.47
CA GLY A 238 -0.63 -22.84 -11.72
C GLY A 238 0.71 -23.35 -12.23
N GLY A 239 0.66 -24.18 -13.30
CA GLY A 239 1.78 -24.87 -13.92
C GLY A 239 3.00 -23.97 -14.20
N GLU A 240 4.20 -24.52 -14.35
CA GLU A 240 4.54 -25.74 -15.08
C GLU A 240 5.74 -26.42 -14.40
N ALA A 241 5.75 -27.75 -14.43
CA ALA A 241 6.92 -28.53 -14.10
C ALA A 241 7.87 -28.51 -15.31
N ARG A 242 9.15 -28.23 -15.02
CA ARG A 242 10.34 -28.32 -15.90
C ARG A 242 10.61 -27.15 -16.82
#